data_AF-A0A2G1ZWQ1-F1
#
_entry.id   AF-A0A2G1ZWQ1-F1
#
_cell.length_a   1.000
_cell.length_b   1.000
_cell.length_c   1.000
_cell.angle_alpha   90.00
_cell.angle_beta   90.00
_cell.angle_gamma   90.00
#
_symmetry.space_group_name_H-M   'P 1'
#
loop_
_entity.id
_entity.type
_entity.pdbx_description
1 polymer ?
#
loop_
_entity_poly.entity_id
_entity_poly.type
_entity_poly.pdbx_seq_one_letter_code
_entity_poly.pdbx_strand_id
1 'polypeptide(L)'
;MIIIGLGSNVGDRLNHLRRALAFLKEHPKIDVCHVSPVYESDAQLLDNAPPSWNTTFFNAAVSCKTDLSPFSLLHELQQMEQHMGRTKWGHWSPRNIDLDILLWGDISIDTEALTIPHKQLVDRPFVLWPVMDLFSNWPYPKERLEQWGSRFSGEAPFRTRQVPYRIDGSIFMGALNITPDSFSDGGQFYDADKAVARAKQLFASGAEVIDLGAESTRPDDNTHVTPEVEWARLEGVIKALMLHWKGNEFRPKLCVDTRHHQTAEKAIAAGVDWINDVTGFRDRNLLKAVQGADVTVVSMHSLSIPPTQQAVIPLDKDPIEYLLRWGERQLALFAKHNISKGRVILDPGVGFGKTPEQCLSIIKRAAELKRLGVPILVGHARKSFHKVVTSVPAGERELETALAAAHLFAQGVDYIRVHEVAYSLRAVAMQQRLNSIQTQQEKNYGLLTRSQPATRSKTLTETSLL
;
A
#
# COMPACT_ATOMS: atom_id res chain seq x y z
N MET A 1 13.97 -15.43 17.07
CA MET A 1 13.05 -14.51 16.38
C MET A 1 12.91 -13.28 17.25
N ILE A 2 12.97 -12.11 16.64
CA ILE A 2 12.85 -10.82 17.31
C ILE A 2 11.63 -10.09 16.75
N ILE A 3 11.08 -9.16 17.52
CA ILE A 3 10.02 -8.26 17.05
C ILE A 3 10.46 -6.83 17.27
N ILE A 4 10.44 -6.07 16.19
CA ILE A 4 10.78 -4.64 16.15
C ILE A 4 9.48 -3.86 15.93
N GLY A 5 9.22 -2.87 16.78
CA GLY A 5 8.13 -1.91 16.63
C GLY A 5 8.59 -0.73 15.78
N LEU A 6 7.70 -0.24 14.91
CA LEU A 6 7.90 0.94 14.08
C LEU A 6 6.80 1.95 14.39
N GLY A 7 7.15 3.20 14.64
CA GLY A 7 6.20 4.27 14.95
C GLY A 7 6.50 5.58 14.20
N SER A 8 5.49 6.29 13.73
CA SER A 8 5.64 7.61 13.08
C SER A 8 4.42 8.49 13.31
N ASN A 9 4.61 9.77 13.66
CA ASN A 9 3.51 10.74 13.83
C ASN A 9 3.73 12.09 13.13
N VAL A 10 4.72 12.18 12.24
CA VAL A 10 5.01 13.39 11.47
C VAL A 10 4.94 13.10 9.98
N GLY A 11 4.33 14.02 9.23
CA GLY A 11 4.29 14.01 7.78
C GLY A 11 3.61 12.80 7.15
N ASP A 12 4.18 12.29 6.05
CA ASP A 12 3.76 11.02 5.44
C ASP A 12 4.23 9.82 6.26
N ARG A 13 3.52 9.59 7.36
CA ARG A 13 3.78 8.53 8.35
C ARG A 13 3.89 7.15 7.71
N LEU A 14 3.05 6.84 6.72
CA LEU A 14 3.06 5.54 6.08
C LEU A 14 4.34 5.33 5.25
N ASN A 15 4.77 6.36 4.52
CA ASN A 15 6.05 6.32 3.80
C ASN A 15 7.26 6.24 4.74
N HIS A 16 7.23 6.90 5.91
CA HIS A 16 8.27 6.72 6.92
C HIS A 16 8.39 5.27 7.37
N LEU A 17 7.27 4.62 7.71
CA LEU A 17 7.28 3.20 8.09
C LEU A 17 7.78 2.30 6.95
N ARG A 18 7.43 2.58 5.69
CA ARG A 18 7.93 1.84 4.51
C ARG A 18 9.43 1.98 4.31
N ARG A 19 9.97 3.19 4.48
CA ARG A 19 11.40 3.45 4.39
C ARG A 19 12.17 2.72 5.49
N ALA A 20 11.65 2.72 6.72
CA ALA A 20 12.22 1.93 7.81
C ALA A 20 12.21 0.43 7.49
N LEU A 21 11.10 -0.10 6.97
CA LEU A 21 11.02 -1.50 6.54
C LEU A 21 12.02 -1.81 5.41
N ALA A 22 12.22 -0.90 4.45
CA ALA A 22 13.20 -1.07 3.39
C ALA A 22 14.63 -1.15 3.96
N PHE A 23 15.01 -0.26 4.87
CA PHE A 23 16.30 -0.33 5.56
C PHE A 23 16.49 -1.65 6.33
N LEU A 24 15.46 -2.14 7.01
CA LEU A 24 15.51 -3.44 7.69
C LEU A 24 15.73 -4.60 6.70
N LYS A 25 15.10 -4.55 5.51
CA LYS A 25 15.25 -5.58 4.47
C LYS A 25 16.60 -5.55 3.76
N GLU A 26 17.19 -4.37 3.63
CA GLU A 26 18.50 -4.18 2.99
C GLU A 26 19.67 -4.48 3.93
N HIS A 27 19.42 -4.52 5.25
CA HIS A 27 20.46 -4.74 6.24
C HIS A 27 21.00 -6.19 6.21
N PRO A 28 22.32 -6.43 6.10
CA PRO A 28 22.90 -7.75 5.82
C PRO A 28 22.74 -8.78 6.94
N LYS A 29 22.45 -8.34 8.16
CA LYS A 29 22.28 -9.21 9.35
C LYS A 29 20.84 -9.25 9.87
N ILE A 30 19.87 -8.70 9.14
CA ILE A 30 18.46 -8.71 9.53
C ILE A 30 17.67 -9.35 8.40
N ASP A 31 16.98 -10.45 8.71
CA ASP A 31 16.08 -11.14 7.80
C ASP A 31 14.64 -10.90 8.25
N VAL A 32 13.90 -10.09 7.49
CA VAL A 32 12.51 -9.75 7.78
C VAL A 32 11.58 -10.90 7.38
N CYS A 33 10.87 -11.47 8.36
CA CYS A 33 9.98 -12.60 8.15
C CYS A 33 8.54 -12.18 7.85
N HIS A 34 7.91 -11.41 8.74
CA HIS A 34 6.51 -11.00 8.62
C HIS A 34 6.29 -9.58 9.15
N VAL A 35 5.28 -8.90 8.61
CA VAL A 35 4.92 -7.51 8.92
C VAL A 35 3.45 -7.42 9.35
N SER A 36 3.19 -6.74 10.46
CA SER A 36 1.82 -6.57 10.98
C SER A 36 1.01 -5.62 10.09
N PRO A 37 -0.33 -5.61 10.20
CA PRO A 37 -1.12 -4.46 9.81
C PRO A 37 -0.66 -3.16 10.50
N VAL A 38 -1.04 -2.01 9.94
CA VAL A 38 -0.81 -0.70 10.56
C VAL A 38 -1.93 -0.38 11.55
N TYR A 39 -1.56 0.23 12.66
CA TYR A 39 -2.46 0.71 13.71
C TYR A 39 -2.30 2.22 13.88
N GLU A 40 -3.41 2.91 14.05
CA GLU A 40 -3.43 4.32 14.44
C GLU A 40 -3.73 4.47 15.93
N SER A 41 -3.03 5.38 16.60
CA SER A 41 -3.27 5.74 18.00
C SER A 41 -3.02 7.22 18.25
N ASP A 42 -3.59 7.76 19.31
CA ASP A 42 -3.24 9.09 19.81
C ASP A 42 -1.80 9.15 20.30
N ALA A 43 -1.18 10.33 20.20
CA ALA A 43 0.09 10.61 20.84
C ALA A 43 -0.07 10.64 22.37
N GLN A 44 0.95 10.15 23.07
CA GLN A 44 1.12 10.41 24.50
C GLN A 44 1.78 11.77 24.66
N LEU A 45 1.11 12.70 25.34
CA LEU A 45 1.57 14.06 25.55
C LEU A 45 1.79 14.32 27.04
N LEU A 46 2.79 15.14 27.35
CA LEU A 46 2.92 15.75 28.67
C LEU A 46 1.86 16.84 28.83
N ASP A 47 1.45 17.16 30.06
CA ASP A 47 0.43 18.17 30.35
C ASP A 47 0.75 19.56 29.77
N ASN A 48 2.03 19.85 29.53
CA ASN A 48 2.53 21.10 28.96
C ASN A 48 3.00 20.97 27.50
N ALA A 49 2.68 19.88 26.80
CA ALA A 49 3.11 19.69 25.42
C ALA A 49 2.44 20.72 24.48
N PRO A 50 3.17 21.23 23.46
CA PRO A 50 2.59 22.11 22.45
C PRO A 50 1.38 21.46 21.75
N PRO A 51 0.31 22.22 21.45
CA PRO A 51 -0.85 21.67 20.72
C PRO A 51 -0.48 21.04 19.37
N SER A 52 0.58 21.54 18.72
CA SER A 52 1.09 21.00 17.45
C SER A 52 1.67 19.58 17.57
N TRP A 53 1.91 19.08 18.78
CA TRP A 53 2.38 17.71 19.02
C TRP A 53 1.23 16.69 19.06
N ASN A 54 -0.02 17.15 19.11
CA ASN A 54 -1.20 16.29 19.12
C ASN A 54 -1.52 15.75 17.72
N THR A 55 -0.61 14.92 17.21
CA THR A 55 -0.76 14.19 15.94
C THR A 55 -0.89 12.70 16.23
N THR A 56 -1.71 11.99 15.46
CA THR A 56 -1.85 10.54 15.63
C THR A 56 -0.60 9.81 15.13
N PHE A 57 -0.25 8.71 15.80
CA PHE A 57 0.80 7.79 15.39
C PHE A 57 0.26 6.73 14.46
N PHE A 58 1.05 6.36 13.44
CA PHE A 58 0.98 5.05 12.81
C PHE A 58 2.03 4.13 13.41
N ASN A 59 1.59 2.94 13.80
CA ASN A 59 2.37 1.92 14.45
C ASN A 59 2.28 0.61 13.64
N ALA A 60 3.40 -0.08 13.52
CA ALA A 60 3.46 -1.43 12.99
C ALA A 60 4.52 -2.24 13.75
N ALA A 61 4.52 -3.54 13.58
CA ALA A 61 5.58 -4.41 14.05
C ALA A 61 6.13 -5.26 12.90
N VAL A 62 7.39 -5.65 13.03
CA VAL A 62 8.09 -6.51 12.08
C VAL A 62 8.76 -7.63 12.87
N SER A 63 8.54 -8.87 12.44
CA SER A 63 9.25 -10.03 12.98
C SER A 63 10.48 -10.32 12.12
N CYS A 64 11.63 -10.52 12.76
CA CYS A 64 12.88 -10.77 12.07
C CYS A 64 13.67 -11.94 12.68
N LYS A 65 14.64 -12.43 11.91
CA LYS A 65 15.82 -13.16 12.39
C LYS A 65 17.03 -12.24 12.29
N THR A 66 17.98 -12.39 13.21
CA THR A 66 19.22 -11.61 13.18
C THR A 66 20.34 -12.37 13.89
N ASP A 67 21.57 -12.13 13.43
CA ASP A 67 22.80 -12.59 14.09
C ASP A 67 23.41 -11.52 15.02
N LEU A 68 22.75 -10.36 15.14
CA LEU A 68 23.16 -9.29 16.04
C LEU A 68 22.82 -9.63 17.50
N SER A 69 23.62 -9.11 18.43
CA SER A 69 23.24 -9.08 19.85
C SER A 69 22.14 -8.03 20.08
N PRO A 70 21.36 -8.09 21.19
CA PRO A 70 20.35 -7.08 21.51
C PRO A 70 20.87 -5.64 21.51
N PHE A 71 22.05 -5.40 22.09
CA PHE A 71 22.65 -4.07 22.14
C PHE A 71 23.20 -3.64 20.77
N SER A 72 23.75 -4.57 19.98
CA SER A 72 24.18 -4.27 18.61
C SER A 72 22.98 -3.90 17.74
N LEU A 73 21.86 -4.63 17.83
CA LEU A 73 20.65 -4.29 17.11
C LEU A 73 20.10 -2.92 17.54
N LEU A 74 20.05 -2.65 18.84
CA LEU A 74 19.61 -1.35 19.35
C LEU A 74 20.43 -0.21 18.71
N HIS A 75 21.74 -0.38 18.60
CA HIS A 75 22.62 0.59 17.97
C HIS A 75 22.31 0.76 16.47
N GLU A 76 22.13 -0.32 15.71
CA GLU A 76 21.75 -0.26 14.29
C GLU A 76 20.41 0.48 14.09
N LEU A 77 19.41 0.19 14.92
CA LEU A 77 18.11 0.85 14.84
C LEU A 77 18.22 2.36 15.12
N GLN A 78 19.01 2.76 16.12
CA GLN A 78 19.27 4.18 16.41
C GLN A 78 19.99 4.88 15.24
N GLN A 79 20.91 4.20 14.56
CA GLN A 79 21.55 4.74 13.36
C GLN A 79 20.53 4.92 12.23
N MET A 80 19.66 3.94 11.99
CA MET A 80 18.60 4.04 10.97
C MET A 80 17.68 5.23 11.24
N GLU A 81 17.26 5.42 12.50
CA GLU A 81 16.48 6.57 12.91
C GLU A 81 17.17 7.91 12.58
N GLN A 82 18.47 8.02 12.89
CA GLN A 82 19.25 9.23 12.59
C GLN A 82 19.36 9.47 11.08
N HIS A 83 19.63 8.45 10.29
CA HIS A 83 19.68 8.55 8.82
C HIS A 83 18.35 8.98 8.22
N MET A 84 17.23 8.61 8.86
CA MET A 84 15.90 9.03 8.43
C MET A 84 15.55 10.46 8.83
N GLY A 85 16.40 11.14 9.61
CA GLY A 85 16.25 12.53 10.02
C GLY A 85 15.61 12.72 11.41
N ARG A 86 15.77 11.75 12.31
CA ARG A 86 15.23 11.87 13.68
C ARG A 86 15.91 13.00 14.44
N THR A 87 15.14 14.04 14.77
CA THR A 87 15.59 15.16 15.59
C THR A 87 15.04 15.03 17.01
N LYS A 88 15.91 14.92 18.02
CA LYS A 88 15.50 14.83 19.43
C LYS A 88 15.25 16.23 20.00
N TRP A 89 13.99 16.69 19.99
CA TRP A 89 13.60 17.99 20.57
C TRP A 89 13.15 17.91 22.04
N GLY A 90 13.01 16.70 22.60
CA GLY A 90 12.58 16.46 23.98
C GLY A 90 11.88 15.11 24.16
N HIS A 91 11.55 14.76 25.41
CA HIS A 91 10.77 13.54 25.73
C HIS A 91 9.37 13.63 25.09
N TRP A 92 8.93 12.56 24.42
CA TRP A 92 7.67 12.50 23.64
C TRP A 92 7.48 13.57 22.55
N SER A 93 8.56 14.16 22.05
CA SER A 93 8.51 15.02 20.85
C SER A 93 8.06 14.24 19.60
N PRO A 94 7.36 14.89 18.64
CA PRO A 94 7.00 14.27 17.36
C PRO A 94 8.21 13.74 16.62
N ARG A 95 8.05 12.56 16.02
CA ARG A 95 9.12 11.82 15.34
C ARG A 95 8.67 11.41 13.95
N ASN A 96 9.55 11.62 13.00
CA ASN A 96 9.48 11.02 11.67
C ASN A 96 9.51 9.49 11.76
N ILE A 97 10.33 8.89 12.62
CA ILE A 97 10.38 7.44 12.87
C ILE A 97 10.88 7.10 14.28
N ASP A 98 10.34 6.04 14.86
CA ASP A 98 10.75 5.39 16.11
C ASP A 98 10.85 3.87 15.90
N LEU A 99 11.97 3.28 16.31
CA LEU A 99 12.28 1.85 16.14
C LEU A 99 12.63 1.22 17.49
N ASP A 100 11.76 0.36 18.00
CA ASP A 100 11.90 -0.26 19.32
C ASP A 100 12.08 -1.78 19.24
N ILE A 101 12.97 -2.35 20.04
CA ILE A 101 13.02 -3.79 20.24
C ILE A 101 11.91 -4.18 21.23
N LEU A 102 10.87 -4.85 20.73
CA LEU A 102 9.69 -5.21 21.53
C LEU A 102 9.85 -6.54 22.24
N LEU A 103 10.30 -7.57 21.51
CA LEU A 103 10.49 -8.94 21.99
C LEU A 103 11.74 -9.58 21.39
N TRP A 104 12.37 -10.49 22.13
CA TRP A 104 13.53 -11.25 21.68
C TRP A 104 13.46 -12.70 22.18
N GLY A 105 12.67 -13.54 21.53
CA GLY A 105 12.47 -14.93 21.96
C GLY A 105 12.21 -15.02 23.47
N ASP A 106 13.01 -15.85 24.16
CA ASP A 106 12.93 -16.04 25.62
C ASP A 106 13.94 -15.17 26.40
N ILE A 107 14.59 -14.21 25.73
CA ILE A 107 15.55 -13.31 26.39
C ILE A 107 14.79 -12.28 27.22
N SER A 108 15.23 -12.10 28.46
CA SER A 108 14.86 -10.98 29.30
C SER A 108 16.09 -10.15 29.65
N ILE A 109 15.98 -8.84 29.43
CA ILE A 109 16.99 -7.84 29.76
C ILE A 109 16.27 -6.71 30.48
N ASP A 110 16.79 -6.25 31.61
CA ASP A 110 16.32 -5.04 32.29
C ASP A 110 17.52 -4.22 32.71
N THR A 111 17.98 -3.37 31.80
CA THR A 111 19.03 -2.38 32.06
C THR A 111 18.49 -0.98 31.80
N GLU A 112 19.27 0.04 32.17
CA GLU A 112 18.94 1.44 31.84
C GLU A 112 18.91 1.67 30.33
N ALA A 113 19.79 0.99 29.58
CA ALA A 113 19.92 1.17 28.14
C ALA A 113 18.90 0.37 27.32
N LEU A 114 18.44 -0.78 27.81
CA LEU A 114 17.55 -1.67 27.06
C LEU A 114 16.69 -2.50 28.01
N THR A 115 15.39 -2.59 27.72
CA THR A 115 14.48 -3.51 28.40
C THR A 115 13.76 -4.39 27.41
N ILE A 116 13.84 -5.71 27.61
CA ILE A 116 13.17 -6.75 26.82
C ILE A 116 12.52 -7.74 27.78
N PRO A 117 11.21 -8.06 27.62
CA PRO A 117 10.22 -7.39 26.78
C PRO A 117 10.11 -5.88 27.07
N HIS A 118 9.71 -5.09 26.07
CA HIS A 118 9.57 -3.64 26.25
C HIS A 118 8.63 -3.30 27.44
N LYS A 119 9.02 -2.32 28.30
CA LYS A 119 8.44 -2.01 29.62
C LYS A 119 6.92 -1.81 29.69
N GLN A 120 6.27 -1.51 28.55
CA GLN A 120 4.82 -1.28 28.46
C GLN A 120 4.16 -2.06 27.32
N LEU A 121 4.79 -3.15 26.88
CA LEU A 121 4.31 -3.96 25.77
C LEU A 121 2.88 -4.45 26.00
N VAL A 122 2.55 -4.92 27.21
CA VAL A 122 1.23 -5.49 27.53
C VAL A 122 0.17 -4.45 27.91
N ASP A 123 0.56 -3.20 28.15
CA ASP A 123 -0.33 -2.11 28.56
C ASP A 123 -0.78 -1.24 27.37
N ARG A 124 -0.08 -1.33 26.24
CA ARG A 124 -0.30 -0.47 25.07
C ARG A 124 -0.92 -1.26 23.92
N PRO A 125 -2.20 -1.02 23.55
CA PRO A 125 -2.83 -1.74 22.44
C PRO A 125 -2.09 -1.58 21.11
N PHE A 126 -1.55 -0.38 20.84
CA PHE A 126 -0.79 -0.06 19.62
C PHE A 126 0.59 -0.71 19.57
N VAL A 127 1.02 -1.40 20.64
CA VAL A 127 2.23 -2.25 20.67
C VAL A 127 1.83 -3.72 20.68
N LEU A 128 0.89 -4.11 21.56
CA LEU A 128 0.51 -5.50 21.77
C LEU A 128 -0.20 -6.10 20.54
N TRP A 129 -1.16 -5.40 19.92
CA TRP A 129 -1.90 -5.96 18.78
C TRP A 129 -1.01 -6.21 17.55
N PRO A 130 -0.11 -5.28 17.15
CA PRO A 130 0.92 -5.58 16.13
C PRO A 130 1.78 -6.80 16.46
N VAL A 131 2.16 -6.98 17.73
CA VAL A 131 2.93 -8.16 18.18
C VAL A 131 2.11 -9.43 18.06
N MET A 132 0.86 -9.44 18.52
CA MET A 132 -0.05 -10.60 18.41
C MET A 132 -0.33 -10.98 16.97
N ASP A 133 -0.35 -9.98 16.08
CA ASP A 133 -0.47 -10.15 14.64
C ASP A 133 0.73 -10.86 14.00
N LEU A 134 1.86 -10.98 14.70
CA LEU A 134 3.06 -11.68 14.23
C LEU A 134 3.35 -12.93 15.03
N PHE A 135 2.89 -12.98 16.28
CA PHE A 135 3.29 -14.00 17.22
C PHE A 135 2.15 -14.40 18.15
N SER A 136 1.24 -15.22 17.60
CA SER A 136 0.01 -15.65 18.28
C SER A 136 0.22 -16.55 19.51
N ASN A 137 1.41 -17.11 19.70
CA ASN A 137 1.70 -18.07 20.77
C ASN A 137 2.39 -17.45 21.99
N TRP A 138 2.66 -16.15 22.00
CA TRP A 138 3.20 -15.48 23.20
C TRP A 138 2.13 -15.41 24.30
N PRO A 139 2.45 -15.72 25.56
CA PRO A 139 1.50 -15.56 26.65
C PRO A 139 1.21 -14.07 26.89
N TYR A 140 -0.02 -13.63 26.63
CA TYR A 140 -0.49 -12.28 26.92
C TYR A 140 -1.72 -12.31 27.85
N PRO A 141 -1.96 -11.26 28.66
CA PRO A 141 -3.12 -11.21 29.56
C PRO A 141 -4.41 -11.10 28.76
N LYS A 142 -5.20 -12.17 28.70
CA LYS A 142 -6.44 -12.21 27.90
C LYS A 142 -7.48 -11.23 28.42
N GLU A 143 -7.52 -11.06 29.75
CA GLU A 143 -8.44 -10.16 30.44
C GLU A 143 -8.28 -8.71 29.98
N ARG A 144 -7.05 -8.29 29.64
CA ARG A 144 -6.82 -6.95 29.08
C ARG A 144 -7.43 -6.79 27.70
N LEU A 145 -7.30 -7.80 26.85
CA LEU A 145 -7.83 -7.74 25.48
C LEU A 145 -9.35 -7.67 25.50
N GLU A 146 -9.99 -8.40 26.40
CA GLU A 146 -11.44 -8.34 26.61
C GLU A 146 -11.89 -6.94 27.02
N GLN A 147 -11.14 -6.25 27.90
CA GLN A 147 -11.43 -4.87 28.30
C GLN A 147 -11.27 -3.86 27.16
N TRP A 148 -10.35 -4.10 26.23
CA TRP A 148 -10.14 -3.20 25.08
C TRP A 148 -11.16 -3.41 23.94
N GLY A 149 -11.89 -4.52 23.97
CA GLY A 149 -12.87 -4.86 22.94
C GLY A 149 -12.22 -5.13 21.58
N SER A 150 -12.80 -4.52 20.53
CA SER A 150 -12.36 -4.77 19.16
C SER A 150 -11.24 -3.82 18.76
N ARG A 151 -10.14 -4.36 18.22
CA ARG A 151 -9.09 -3.58 17.57
C ARG A 151 -9.53 -2.78 16.36
N PHE A 152 -10.77 -2.94 15.90
CA PHE A 152 -11.34 -2.20 14.78
C PHE A 152 -12.26 -1.04 15.23
N SER A 153 -12.66 -0.96 16.51
CA SER A 153 -13.62 0.05 16.97
C SER A 153 -12.98 1.41 17.25
N GLY A 154 -11.69 1.43 17.66
CA GLY A 154 -11.04 2.65 18.13
C GLY A 154 -11.44 3.07 19.55
N GLU A 155 -12.10 2.18 20.30
CA GLU A 155 -12.52 2.42 21.69
C GLU A 155 -11.46 2.01 22.71
N ALA A 156 -10.44 1.26 22.27
CA ALA A 156 -9.32 0.87 23.11
C ALA A 156 -8.48 2.08 23.57
N PRO A 157 -7.65 1.94 24.62
CA PRO A 157 -6.77 3.01 25.08
C PRO A 157 -6.02 3.70 23.94
N PHE A 158 -5.85 5.02 24.06
CA PHE A 158 -5.26 5.89 23.02
C PHE A 158 -6.04 5.89 21.70
N ARG A 159 -7.34 5.58 21.75
CA ARG A 159 -8.20 5.40 20.57
C ARG A 159 -7.59 4.47 19.52
N THR A 160 -6.85 3.47 20.00
CA THR A 160 -6.07 2.60 19.14
C THR A 160 -7.00 1.80 18.22
N ARG A 161 -6.71 1.80 16.93
CA ARG A 161 -7.42 0.98 15.94
C ARG A 161 -6.49 0.49 14.84
N GLN A 162 -6.77 -0.69 14.31
CA GLN A 162 -6.19 -1.13 13.05
C GLN A 162 -6.74 -0.26 11.92
N VAL A 163 -5.87 0.26 11.07
CA VAL A 163 -6.23 1.03 9.87
C VAL A 163 -6.03 0.19 8.61
N PRO A 164 -6.74 0.47 7.51
CA PRO A 164 -6.68 -0.33 6.29
C PRO A 164 -5.44 -0.02 5.44
N TYR A 165 -4.28 0.10 6.08
CA TYR A 165 -3.00 0.35 5.43
C TYR A 165 -1.99 -0.75 5.76
N ARG A 166 -1.05 -0.93 4.84
CA ARG A 166 0.10 -1.83 4.98
C ARG A 166 1.37 -1.13 4.54
N ILE A 167 2.48 -1.54 5.13
CA ILE A 167 3.81 -1.04 4.80
C ILE A 167 4.60 -2.05 3.96
N ASP A 168 4.02 -3.23 3.72
CA ASP A 168 4.50 -4.30 2.88
C ASP A 168 3.51 -4.60 1.75
N GLY A 169 4.03 -5.05 0.61
CA GLY A 169 3.21 -5.50 -0.53
C GLY A 169 2.67 -4.35 -1.39
N SER A 170 1.48 -4.56 -1.96
CA SER A 170 0.88 -3.69 -2.98
C SER A 170 0.22 -2.44 -2.39
N ILE A 171 0.29 -1.35 -3.13
CA ILE A 171 -0.49 -0.14 -2.91
C ILE A 171 -1.81 -0.23 -3.68
N PHE A 172 -2.92 0.16 -3.04
CA PHE A 172 -4.24 0.12 -3.66
C PHE A 172 -4.62 1.45 -4.32
N MET A 173 -5.10 1.36 -5.55
CA MET A 173 -5.61 2.46 -6.35
C MET A 173 -7.13 2.34 -6.48
N GLY A 174 -7.85 3.32 -5.96
CA GLY A 174 -9.32 3.39 -6.00
C GLY A 174 -9.79 4.05 -7.29
N ALA A 175 -10.52 3.30 -8.13
CA ALA A 175 -11.12 3.81 -9.34
C ALA A 175 -12.38 4.64 -9.03
N LEU A 176 -12.41 5.87 -9.56
CA LEU A 176 -13.50 6.81 -9.39
C LEU A 176 -13.91 7.35 -10.76
N ASN A 177 -15.03 6.83 -11.27
CA ASN A 177 -15.59 7.31 -12.54
C ASN A 177 -16.53 8.49 -12.24
N ILE A 178 -16.29 9.62 -12.90
CA ILE A 178 -17.10 10.84 -12.85
C ILE A 178 -17.95 10.83 -14.12
N THR A 179 -19.00 10.03 -14.12
CA THR A 179 -20.00 9.99 -15.19
C THR A 179 -21.20 10.85 -14.78
N PRO A 180 -21.85 11.57 -15.70
CA PRO A 180 -23.11 12.23 -15.38
C PRO A 180 -24.13 11.17 -14.93
N ASP A 181 -24.68 11.29 -13.73
CA ASP A 181 -25.94 10.63 -13.44
C ASP A 181 -27.03 11.34 -14.28
N SER A 182 -28.01 10.58 -14.76
CA SER A 182 -29.17 11.05 -15.54
C SER A 182 -29.56 12.51 -15.28
N PHE A 183 -29.44 13.34 -16.32
CA PHE A 183 -29.80 14.76 -16.33
C PHE A 183 -31.26 14.97 -15.88
N SER A 184 -31.44 15.41 -14.63
CA SER A 184 -32.57 16.23 -14.19
C SER A 184 -32.20 16.94 -12.88
N ASP A 185 -32.23 18.27 -12.92
CA ASP A 185 -32.31 19.19 -11.78
C ASP A 185 -31.03 19.44 -10.94
N GLY A 186 -30.05 20.17 -11.52
CA GLY A 186 -28.97 20.86 -10.76
C GLY A 186 -27.54 20.29 -10.85
N GLY A 187 -27.26 19.44 -11.84
CA GLY A 187 -26.26 18.36 -11.79
C GLY A 187 -24.75 18.64 -11.71
N GLN A 188 -24.18 19.81 -12.03
CA GLN A 188 -22.70 19.95 -12.07
C GLN A 188 -22.02 19.92 -10.69
N PHE A 189 -22.60 20.61 -9.70
CA PHE A 189 -22.04 20.62 -8.34
C PHE A 189 -22.40 19.36 -7.55
N TYR A 190 -23.59 18.81 -7.80
CA TYR A 190 -24.07 17.60 -7.15
C TYR A 190 -23.20 16.37 -7.51
N ASP A 191 -22.80 16.26 -8.77
CA ASP A 191 -21.89 15.20 -9.22
C ASP A 191 -20.48 15.36 -8.65
N ALA A 192 -20.01 16.61 -8.48
CA ALA A 192 -18.72 16.89 -7.89
C ALA A 192 -18.67 16.54 -6.38
N ASP A 193 -19.71 16.88 -5.62
CA ASP A 193 -19.80 16.56 -4.20
C ASP A 193 -19.87 15.04 -3.96
N LYS A 194 -20.63 14.31 -4.79
CA LYS A 194 -20.65 12.84 -4.78
C LYS A 194 -19.28 12.25 -5.08
N ALA A 195 -18.59 12.74 -6.11
CA ALA A 195 -17.25 12.30 -6.45
C ALA A 195 -16.28 12.58 -5.29
N VAL A 196 -16.33 13.76 -4.67
CA VAL A 196 -15.50 14.11 -3.51
C VAL A 196 -15.79 13.20 -2.31
N ALA A 197 -17.07 12.93 -2.02
CA ALA A 197 -17.46 12.01 -0.95
C ALA A 197 -16.95 10.59 -1.22
N ARG A 198 -17.05 10.11 -2.47
CA ARG A 198 -16.54 8.80 -2.87
C ARG A 198 -15.03 8.71 -2.79
N ALA A 199 -14.30 9.75 -3.20
CA ALA A 199 -12.85 9.82 -3.05
C ALA A 199 -12.41 9.70 -1.59
N LYS A 200 -13.08 10.44 -0.68
CA LYS A 200 -12.85 10.34 0.76
C LYS A 200 -13.13 8.93 1.29
N GLN A 201 -14.21 8.29 0.82
CA GLN A 201 -14.54 6.92 1.20
C GLN A 201 -13.48 5.92 0.73
N LEU A 202 -12.97 6.05 -0.51
CA LEU A 202 -11.90 5.21 -1.04
C LEU A 202 -10.63 5.35 -0.22
N PHE A 203 -10.22 6.58 0.11
CA PHE A 203 -9.07 6.86 0.97
C PHE A 203 -9.26 6.25 2.37
N ALA A 204 -10.41 6.50 3.01
CA ALA A 204 -10.74 5.91 4.30
C ALA A 204 -10.77 4.37 4.27
N SER A 205 -11.03 3.77 3.10
CA SER A 205 -11.00 2.32 2.88
C SER A 205 -9.60 1.77 2.59
N GLY A 206 -8.56 2.61 2.51
CA GLY A 206 -7.17 2.19 2.30
C GLY A 206 -6.60 2.46 0.90
N ALA A 207 -7.31 3.18 0.03
CA ALA A 207 -6.76 3.59 -1.26
C ALA A 207 -5.71 4.68 -1.04
N GLU A 208 -4.51 4.52 -1.58
CA GLU A 208 -3.46 5.56 -1.49
C GLU A 208 -3.32 6.34 -2.80
N VAL A 209 -3.93 5.85 -3.87
CA VAL A 209 -4.08 6.55 -5.14
C VAL A 209 -5.57 6.57 -5.49
N ILE A 210 -6.09 7.72 -5.92
CA ILE A 210 -7.46 7.85 -6.43
C ILE A 210 -7.37 8.18 -7.92
N ASP A 211 -7.93 7.31 -8.74
CA ASP A 211 -7.93 7.42 -10.19
C ASP A 211 -9.24 8.04 -10.67
N LEU A 212 -9.16 9.27 -11.16
CA LEU A 212 -10.30 10.07 -11.62
C LEU A 212 -10.44 9.87 -13.13
N GLY A 213 -11.50 9.17 -13.56
CA GLY A 213 -11.84 9.00 -14.97
C GLY A 213 -13.14 9.69 -15.32
N ALA A 214 -13.13 10.60 -16.29
CA ALA A 214 -14.32 11.32 -16.76
C ALA A 214 -14.85 10.83 -18.12
N GLU A 215 -14.11 9.94 -18.78
CA GLU A 215 -14.51 9.22 -19.99
C GLU A 215 -14.69 7.74 -19.67
N SER A 216 -15.80 7.15 -20.13
CA SER A 216 -16.03 5.72 -20.02
C SER A 216 -15.24 4.99 -21.09
N THR A 217 -14.40 4.05 -20.68
CA THR A 217 -13.65 3.17 -21.61
C THR A 217 -14.37 1.85 -21.88
N ARG A 218 -15.68 1.78 -21.59
CA ARG A 218 -16.47 0.56 -21.72
C ARG A 218 -16.84 0.29 -23.18
N PRO A 219 -16.87 -0.98 -23.64
CA PRO A 219 -17.24 -1.33 -25.01
C PRO A 219 -18.62 -0.88 -25.47
N ASP A 220 -19.56 -0.76 -24.53
CA ASP A 220 -20.97 -0.40 -24.74
C ASP A 220 -21.23 1.11 -24.66
N ASP A 221 -20.21 1.92 -24.33
CA ASP A 221 -20.32 3.36 -24.20
C ASP A 221 -19.59 4.06 -25.36
N ASN A 222 -20.37 4.54 -26.34
CA ASN A 222 -19.86 5.27 -27.50
C ASN A 222 -19.85 6.80 -27.30
N THR A 223 -19.97 7.28 -26.05
CA THR A 223 -19.90 8.73 -25.80
C THR A 223 -18.46 9.21 -25.88
N HIS A 224 -18.02 9.59 -27.07
CA HIS A 224 -16.77 10.32 -27.24
C HIS A 224 -16.86 11.66 -26.51
N VAL A 225 -16.08 11.81 -25.44
CA VAL A 225 -16.02 13.04 -24.65
C VAL A 225 -14.90 13.91 -25.21
N THR A 226 -15.20 15.16 -25.60
CA THR A 226 -14.14 16.09 -26.01
C THR A 226 -13.27 16.48 -24.81
N PRO A 227 -12.01 16.90 -25.00
CA PRO A 227 -11.15 17.33 -23.90
C PRO A 227 -11.77 18.44 -23.04
N GLU A 228 -12.57 19.33 -23.66
CA GLU A 228 -13.27 20.40 -22.95
C GLU A 228 -14.34 19.87 -22.00
N VAL A 229 -15.13 18.88 -22.44
CA VAL A 229 -16.18 18.26 -21.62
C VAL A 229 -15.56 17.39 -20.53
N GLU A 230 -14.50 16.65 -20.85
CA GLU A 230 -13.75 15.83 -19.90
C GLU A 230 -13.18 16.72 -18.78
N TRP A 231 -12.53 17.82 -19.15
CA TRP A 231 -12.02 18.79 -18.17
C TRP A 231 -13.13 19.43 -17.34
N ALA A 232 -14.25 19.81 -17.95
CA ALA A 232 -15.38 20.41 -17.21
C ALA A 232 -15.93 19.47 -16.12
N ARG A 233 -15.86 18.15 -16.32
CA ARG A 233 -16.21 17.15 -15.30
C ARG A 233 -15.15 17.03 -14.19
N LEU A 234 -13.88 17.11 -14.57
CA LEU A 234 -12.75 16.91 -13.64
C LEU A 234 -12.44 18.14 -12.79
N GLU A 235 -12.55 19.34 -13.33
CA GLU A 235 -12.02 20.57 -12.74
C GLU A 235 -12.55 20.82 -11.33
N GLY A 236 -13.89 20.75 -11.16
CA GLY A 236 -14.53 20.97 -9.86
C GLY A 236 -14.10 19.94 -8.82
N VAL A 237 -14.01 18.66 -9.22
CA VAL A 237 -13.61 17.56 -8.34
C VAL A 237 -12.15 17.70 -7.93
N ILE A 238 -11.24 17.92 -8.88
CA ILE A 238 -9.81 18.07 -8.60
C ILE A 238 -9.58 19.25 -7.64
N LYS A 239 -10.17 20.42 -7.92
CA LYS A 239 -10.04 21.60 -7.05
C LYS A 239 -10.56 21.34 -5.64
N ALA A 240 -11.72 20.70 -5.51
CA ALA A 240 -12.30 20.37 -4.21
C ALA A 240 -11.44 19.37 -3.41
N LEU A 241 -10.89 18.35 -4.07
CA LEU A 241 -10.00 17.37 -3.43
C LEU A 241 -8.66 17.99 -3.02
N MET A 242 -8.05 18.78 -3.90
CA MET A 242 -6.81 19.51 -3.59
C MET A 242 -6.99 20.48 -2.42
N LEU A 243 -8.13 21.17 -2.36
CA LEU A 243 -8.47 22.04 -1.24
C LEU A 243 -8.71 21.23 0.05
N HIS A 244 -9.43 20.12 -0.04
CA HIS A 244 -9.76 19.28 1.12
C HIS A 244 -8.52 18.75 1.84
N TRP A 245 -7.50 18.32 1.10
CA TRP A 245 -6.24 17.80 1.66
C TRP A 245 -5.10 18.82 1.69
N LYS A 246 -5.38 20.11 1.48
CA LYS A 246 -4.37 21.16 1.51
C LYS A 246 -3.69 21.20 2.88
N GLY A 247 -2.36 21.07 2.89
CA GLY A 247 -1.56 21.05 4.12
C GLY A 247 -1.58 19.73 4.89
N ASN A 248 -2.31 18.71 4.41
CA ASN A 248 -2.23 17.36 4.97
C ASN A 248 -1.21 16.54 4.17
N GLU A 249 -0.09 16.21 4.80
CA GLU A 249 0.94 15.37 4.18
C GLU A 249 0.48 13.91 4.01
N PHE A 250 -0.48 13.45 4.82
CA PHE A 250 -1.12 12.15 4.67
C PHE A 250 -2.43 12.26 3.88
N ARG A 251 -2.29 12.23 2.55
CA ARG A 251 -3.39 12.30 1.58
C ARG A 251 -3.19 11.27 0.46
N PRO A 252 -4.24 10.87 -0.27
CA PRO A 252 -4.04 10.05 -1.45
C PRO A 252 -3.36 10.85 -2.55
N LYS A 253 -2.63 10.15 -3.41
CA LYS A 253 -2.18 10.67 -4.70
C LYS A 253 -3.39 10.78 -5.64
N LEU A 254 -3.50 11.90 -6.34
CA LEU A 254 -4.55 12.12 -7.33
C LEU A 254 -4.00 11.75 -8.71
N CYS A 255 -4.66 10.79 -9.34
CA CYS A 255 -4.38 10.34 -10.69
C CYS A 255 -5.54 10.74 -11.61
N VAL A 256 -5.23 11.21 -12.81
CA VAL A 256 -6.23 11.48 -13.85
C VAL A 256 -6.05 10.45 -14.98
N ASP A 257 -7.10 9.67 -15.22
CA ASP A 257 -7.22 8.74 -16.35
C ASP A 257 -7.68 9.53 -17.58
N THR A 258 -6.74 9.87 -18.46
CA THR A 258 -7.01 10.61 -19.67
C THR A 258 -6.05 10.26 -20.80
N ARG A 259 -6.59 10.26 -22.02
CA ARG A 259 -5.83 10.14 -23.28
C ARG A 259 -5.66 11.47 -24.01
N HIS A 260 -6.24 12.56 -23.48
CA HIS A 260 -6.21 13.88 -24.11
C HIS A 260 -5.12 14.75 -23.48
N HIS A 261 -4.13 15.16 -24.28
CA HIS A 261 -3.04 16.01 -23.78
C HIS A 261 -3.56 17.33 -23.19
N GLN A 262 -4.61 17.94 -23.75
CA GLN A 262 -5.18 19.19 -23.22
C GLN A 262 -5.77 19.00 -21.81
N THR A 263 -6.39 17.85 -21.53
CA THR A 263 -6.89 17.52 -20.18
C THR A 263 -5.72 17.28 -19.23
N ALA A 264 -4.71 16.53 -19.67
CA ALA A 264 -3.53 16.26 -18.86
C ALA A 264 -2.77 17.54 -18.48
N GLU A 265 -2.57 18.48 -19.42
CA GLU A 265 -1.92 19.78 -19.17
C GLU A 265 -2.65 20.56 -18.08
N LYS A 266 -3.98 20.63 -18.14
CA LYS A 266 -4.80 21.31 -17.14
C LYS A 266 -4.77 20.60 -15.79
N ALA A 267 -4.80 19.27 -15.78
CA ALA A 267 -4.71 18.47 -14.56
C ALA A 267 -3.35 18.67 -13.87
N ILE A 268 -2.25 18.63 -14.62
CA ILE A 268 -0.89 18.91 -14.13
C ILE A 268 -0.83 20.32 -13.53
N ALA A 269 -1.36 21.33 -14.23
CA ALA A 269 -1.41 22.70 -13.72
C ALA A 269 -2.25 22.83 -12.43
N ALA A 270 -3.25 21.98 -12.24
CA ALA A 270 -4.04 21.91 -11.01
C ALA A 270 -3.34 21.16 -9.86
N GLY A 271 -2.18 20.54 -10.11
CA GLY A 271 -1.34 19.89 -9.10
C GLY A 271 -1.67 18.42 -8.83
N VAL A 272 -2.26 17.71 -9.81
CA VAL A 272 -2.42 16.24 -9.70
C VAL A 272 -1.04 15.57 -9.65
N ASP A 273 -0.97 14.42 -9.00
CA ASP A 273 0.29 13.71 -8.82
C ASP A 273 0.61 12.84 -10.05
N TRP A 274 -0.41 12.25 -10.68
CA TRP A 274 -0.26 11.17 -11.67
C TRP A 274 -1.12 11.39 -12.92
N ILE A 275 -0.61 10.97 -14.08
CA ILE A 275 -1.37 10.86 -15.34
C ILE A 275 -1.39 9.40 -15.78
N ASN A 276 -2.59 8.87 -16.01
CA ASN A 276 -2.80 7.50 -16.47
C ASN A 276 -3.38 7.51 -17.88
N ASP A 277 -2.67 6.89 -18.83
CA ASP A 277 -3.10 6.79 -20.22
C ASP A 277 -3.32 5.34 -20.63
N VAL A 278 -4.60 4.99 -20.76
CA VAL A 278 -5.08 3.68 -21.23
C VAL A 278 -4.62 3.32 -22.66
N THR A 279 -4.20 4.30 -23.46
CA THR A 279 -3.71 4.07 -24.82
C THR A 279 -2.23 3.72 -24.87
N GLY A 280 -1.48 4.00 -23.80
CA GLY A 280 -0.04 3.80 -23.72
C GLY A 280 0.76 4.89 -24.43
N PHE A 281 0.36 6.16 -24.26
CA PHE A 281 1.01 7.35 -24.81
C PHE A 281 1.15 7.32 -26.34
N ARG A 282 0.06 6.91 -27.01
CA ARG A 282 -0.02 6.94 -28.48
C ARG A 282 -0.03 8.38 -29.01
N ASP A 283 -0.67 9.30 -28.28
CA ASP A 283 -0.57 10.73 -28.57
C ASP A 283 0.81 11.27 -28.14
N ARG A 284 1.58 11.77 -29.11
CA ARG A 284 2.90 12.36 -28.86
C ARG A 284 2.82 13.71 -28.14
N ASN A 285 1.69 14.41 -28.20
CA ASN A 285 1.50 15.63 -27.43
C ASN A 285 1.31 15.32 -25.95
N LEU A 286 0.71 14.18 -25.59
CA LEU A 286 0.60 13.77 -24.19
C LEU A 286 1.98 13.45 -23.58
N LEU A 287 2.90 12.85 -24.36
CA LEU A 287 4.29 12.68 -23.93
C LEU A 287 4.99 14.03 -23.67
N LYS A 288 4.76 15.03 -24.53
CA LYS A 288 5.32 16.37 -24.34
C LYS A 288 4.76 17.05 -23.09
N ALA A 289 3.45 16.89 -22.83
CA ALA A 289 2.80 17.45 -21.65
C ALA A 289 3.43 16.95 -20.33
N VAL A 290 3.81 15.67 -20.27
CA VAL A 290 4.37 15.07 -19.05
C VAL A 290 5.90 15.14 -18.93
N GLN A 291 6.62 15.41 -20.03
CA GLN A 291 8.08 15.36 -20.09
C GLN A 291 8.78 16.25 -19.03
N GLY A 292 8.30 17.48 -18.83
CA GLY A 292 8.86 18.44 -17.86
C GLY A 292 8.10 18.54 -16.54
N ALA A 293 6.97 17.87 -16.40
CA ALA A 293 6.12 17.95 -15.22
C ALA A 293 6.61 16.98 -14.12
N ASP A 294 6.43 17.28 -12.84
CA ASP A 294 6.75 16.35 -11.75
C ASP A 294 5.56 15.41 -11.47
N VAL A 295 5.17 14.61 -12.47
CA VAL A 295 4.06 13.66 -12.35
C VAL A 295 4.49 12.24 -12.66
N THR A 296 3.93 11.27 -11.93
CA THR A 296 4.09 9.86 -12.29
C THR A 296 3.21 9.56 -13.51
N VAL A 297 3.72 8.76 -14.44
CA VAL A 297 3.01 8.36 -15.66
C VAL A 297 2.68 6.88 -15.61
N VAL A 298 1.40 6.55 -15.78
CA VAL A 298 0.93 5.17 -15.93
C VAL A 298 0.68 4.93 -17.42
N SER A 299 1.42 4.00 -18.02
CA SER A 299 1.24 3.60 -19.41
C SER A 299 0.61 2.22 -19.45
N MET A 300 -0.59 2.11 -20.03
CA MET A 300 -1.29 0.84 -20.15
C MET A 300 -1.12 0.21 -21.53
N HIS A 301 -0.95 -1.11 -21.57
CA HIS A 301 -1.07 -1.85 -22.82
C HIS A 301 -2.55 -2.04 -23.20
N SER A 302 -2.96 -1.39 -24.29
CA SER A 302 -4.21 -1.68 -25.00
C SER A 302 -3.96 -1.92 -26.48
N LEU A 303 -4.88 -2.61 -27.15
CA LEU A 303 -4.90 -2.74 -28.62
C LEU A 303 -5.93 -1.79 -29.24
N SER A 304 -7.14 -1.75 -28.68
CA SER A 304 -8.18 -0.76 -28.99
C SER A 304 -8.72 -0.11 -27.72
N ILE A 305 -9.20 1.14 -27.85
CA ILE A 305 -9.97 1.85 -26.83
C ILE A 305 -11.20 2.44 -27.54
N PRO A 306 -12.43 2.01 -27.20
CA PRO A 306 -12.76 0.97 -26.22
C PRO A 306 -12.27 -0.44 -26.66
N PRO A 307 -12.17 -1.41 -25.73
CA PRO A 307 -11.68 -2.75 -26.06
C PRO A 307 -12.69 -3.52 -26.91
N THR A 308 -12.20 -4.22 -27.93
CA THR A 308 -13.00 -5.05 -28.83
C THR A 308 -12.58 -6.51 -28.74
N GLN A 309 -13.49 -7.44 -29.06
CA GLN A 309 -13.18 -8.88 -29.05
C GLN A 309 -12.28 -9.29 -30.23
N GLN A 310 -12.26 -8.49 -31.29
CA GLN A 310 -11.47 -8.76 -32.50
C GLN A 310 -10.00 -8.34 -32.35
N ALA A 311 -9.70 -7.38 -31.47
CA ALA A 311 -8.35 -6.86 -31.27
C ALA A 311 -7.74 -7.42 -29.98
N VAL A 312 -7.31 -8.68 -29.99
CA VAL A 312 -6.62 -9.34 -28.87
C VAL A 312 -5.16 -9.66 -29.20
N ILE A 313 -4.33 -9.89 -28.17
CA ILE A 313 -2.97 -10.45 -28.35
C ILE A 313 -3.11 -11.74 -29.18
N PRO A 314 -2.27 -11.95 -30.22
CA PRO A 314 -2.39 -13.14 -31.06
C PRO A 314 -2.36 -14.42 -30.23
N LEU A 315 -3.25 -15.37 -30.55
CA LEU A 315 -3.50 -16.55 -29.71
C LEU A 315 -2.31 -17.50 -29.63
N ASP A 316 -1.39 -17.44 -30.59
CA ASP A 316 -0.14 -18.21 -30.63
C ASP A 316 0.99 -17.58 -29.79
N LYS A 317 0.74 -16.43 -29.14
CA LYS A 317 1.73 -15.72 -28.32
C LYS A 317 1.46 -15.89 -26.84
N ASP A 318 2.53 -16.11 -26.09
CA ASP A 318 2.49 -15.98 -24.63
C ASP A 318 2.23 -14.51 -24.24
N PRO A 319 1.21 -14.23 -23.42
CA PRO A 319 0.83 -12.86 -23.10
C PRO A 319 1.89 -12.13 -22.25
N ILE A 320 2.62 -12.84 -21.38
CA ILE A 320 3.67 -12.21 -20.55
C ILE A 320 4.86 -11.80 -21.44
N GLU A 321 5.36 -12.70 -22.28
CA GLU A 321 6.47 -12.39 -23.19
C GLU A 321 6.10 -11.30 -24.21
N TYR A 322 4.83 -11.25 -24.63
CA TYR A 322 4.32 -10.15 -25.45
C TYR A 322 4.39 -8.81 -24.70
N LEU A 323 3.91 -8.77 -23.46
CA LEU A 323 3.86 -7.58 -22.62
C LEU A 323 5.25 -7.10 -22.19
N LEU A 324 6.20 -8.00 -21.94
CA LEU A 324 7.59 -7.63 -21.65
C LEU A 324 8.23 -6.90 -22.83
N ARG A 325 8.11 -7.46 -24.04
CA ARG A 325 8.61 -6.80 -25.26
C ARG A 325 7.92 -5.45 -25.52
N TRP A 326 6.63 -5.34 -25.21
CA TRP A 326 5.94 -4.05 -25.28
C TRP A 326 6.49 -3.08 -24.24
N GLY A 327 6.66 -3.51 -22.99
CA GLY A 327 7.17 -2.70 -21.88
C GLY A 327 8.57 -2.17 -22.16
N GLU A 328 9.47 -3.00 -22.69
CA GLU A 328 10.82 -2.56 -23.12
C GLU A 328 10.75 -1.43 -24.15
N ARG A 329 9.87 -1.56 -25.16
CA ARG A 329 9.65 -0.50 -26.15
C ARG A 329 9.06 0.76 -25.55
N GLN A 330 8.13 0.64 -24.59
CA GLN A 330 7.57 1.79 -23.87
C GLN A 330 8.63 2.51 -23.04
N LEU A 331 9.46 1.77 -22.31
CA LEU A 331 10.56 2.35 -21.53
C LEU A 331 11.59 3.05 -22.43
N ALA A 332 11.93 2.48 -23.58
CA ALA A 332 12.79 3.13 -24.55
C ALA A 332 12.16 4.43 -25.10
N LEU A 333 10.84 4.44 -25.33
CA LEU A 333 10.10 5.62 -25.74
C LEU A 333 10.13 6.73 -24.68
N PHE A 334 9.88 6.39 -23.41
CA PHE A 334 9.95 7.34 -22.30
C PHE A 334 11.36 7.91 -22.11
N ALA A 335 12.38 7.05 -22.16
CA ALA A 335 13.78 7.47 -22.09
C ALA A 335 14.14 8.46 -23.21
N LYS A 336 13.67 8.23 -24.45
CA LYS A 336 13.88 9.15 -25.57
C LYS A 336 13.25 10.54 -25.34
N HIS A 337 12.21 10.62 -24.52
CA HIS A 337 11.56 11.86 -24.13
C HIS A 337 12.01 12.36 -22.74
N ASN A 338 13.15 11.88 -22.22
CA ASN A 338 13.70 12.29 -20.92
C ASN A 338 12.76 12.05 -19.73
N ILE A 339 11.85 11.09 -19.83
CA ILE A 339 10.99 10.67 -18.72
C ILE A 339 11.72 9.54 -17.99
N SER A 340 12.12 9.80 -16.74
CA SER A 340 12.93 8.88 -15.95
C SER A 340 12.14 7.62 -15.57
N LYS A 341 12.81 6.46 -15.48
CA LYS A 341 12.19 5.19 -15.07
C LYS A 341 11.47 5.29 -13.71
N GLY A 342 12.00 6.09 -12.78
CA GLY A 342 11.40 6.30 -11.46
C GLY A 342 10.03 6.97 -11.48
N ARG A 343 9.64 7.57 -12.62
CA ARG A 343 8.32 8.17 -12.83
C ARG A 343 7.37 7.29 -13.64
N VAL A 344 7.80 6.13 -14.12
CA VAL A 344 7.00 5.29 -15.03
C VAL A 344 6.43 4.10 -14.29
N ILE A 345 5.12 3.89 -14.45
CA ILE A 345 4.40 2.69 -14.04
C ILE A 345 3.83 2.04 -15.31
N LEU A 346 3.94 0.72 -15.43
CA LEU A 346 3.38 -0.01 -16.55
C LEU A 346 2.17 -0.85 -16.11
N ASP A 347 1.09 -0.78 -16.88
CA ASP A 347 -0.11 -1.60 -16.68
C ASP A 347 -0.27 -2.59 -17.85
N PRO A 348 -0.36 -3.91 -17.60
CA PRO A 348 -0.54 -4.89 -18.66
C PRO A 348 -1.90 -4.80 -19.34
N GLY A 349 -2.85 -4.01 -18.84
CA GLY A 349 -4.16 -3.73 -19.39
C GLY A 349 -5.06 -4.94 -19.42
N VAL A 350 -5.31 -5.56 -18.26
CA VAL A 350 -6.22 -6.71 -18.14
C VAL A 350 -7.62 -6.31 -18.64
N GLY A 351 -8.16 -7.11 -19.57
CA GLY A 351 -9.42 -6.80 -20.26
C GLY A 351 -9.31 -5.84 -21.46
N PHE A 352 -8.11 -5.35 -21.80
CA PHE A 352 -7.87 -4.48 -22.95
C PHE A 352 -7.03 -5.18 -24.02
N GLY A 353 -7.71 -5.80 -24.98
CA GLY A 353 -7.09 -6.58 -26.04
C GLY A 353 -6.45 -7.87 -25.56
N LYS A 354 -7.13 -8.58 -24.67
CA LYS A 354 -6.80 -9.94 -24.25
C LYS A 354 -8.06 -10.80 -24.23
N THR A 355 -7.93 -12.09 -24.52
CA THR A 355 -8.97 -13.08 -24.21
C THR A 355 -9.10 -13.27 -22.70
N PRO A 356 -10.19 -13.90 -22.21
CA PRO A 356 -10.30 -14.25 -20.80
C PRO A 356 -9.14 -15.11 -20.27
N GLU A 357 -8.69 -16.09 -21.04
CA GLU A 357 -7.57 -16.97 -20.69
C GLU A 357 -6.27 -16.20 -20.61
N GLN A 358 -6.03 -15.28 -21.54
CA GLN A 358 -4.88 -14.37 -21.48
C GLN A 358 -4.95 -13.46 -20.26
N CYS A 359 -6.13 -12.93 -19.89
CA CYS A 359 -6.33 -12.13 -18.68
C CYS A 359 -5.97 -12.94 -17.42
N LEU A 360 -6.47 -14.17 -17.31
CA LEU A 360 -6.17 -15.06 -16.19
C LEU A 360 -4.69 -15.45 -16.15
N SER A 361 -4.07 -15.72 -17.31
CA SER A 361 -2.63 -15.97 -17.41
C SER A 361 -1.80 -14.78 -16.92
N ILE A 362 -2.21 -13.55 -17.27
CA ILE A 362 -1.54 -12.32 -16.79
C ILE A 362 -1.69 -12.20 -15.27
N ILE A 363 -2.90 -12.38 -14.73
CA ILE A 363 -3.12 -12.32 -13.27
C ILE A 363 -2.30 -13.38 -12.54
N LYS A 364 -2.21 -14.60 -13.08
CA LYS A 364 -1.44 -15.70 -12.49
C LYS A 364 0.07 -15.45 -12.44
N ARG A 365 0.58 -14.66 -13.39
CA ARG A 365 2.03 -14.49 -13.67
C ARG A 365 2.47 -13.03 -13.64
N ALA A 366 1.72 -12.17 -12.95
CA ALA A 366 1.96 -10.73 -12.90
C ALA A 366 3.35 -10.38 -12.36
N ALA A 367 3.89 -11.19 -11.43
CA ALA A 367 5.25 -11.04 -10.90
C ALA A 367 6.34 -11.06 -11.98
N GLU A 368 6.14 -11.79 -13.09
CA GLU A 368 7.13 -11.88 -14.17
C GLU A 368 7.33 -10.55 -14.90
N LEU A 369 6.34 -9.64 -14.86
CA LEU A 369 6.43 -8.31 -15.47
C LEU A 369 7.38 -7.38 -14.72
N LYS A 370 7.68 -7.68 -13.45
CA LYS A 370 8.64 -6.90 -12.64
C LYS A 370 10.07 -6.96 -13.19
N ARG A 371 10.37 -7.89 -14.11
CA ARG A 371 11.61 -7.94 -14.90
C ARG A 371 11.89 -6.64 -15.67
N LEU A 372 10.87 -5.83 -15.94
CA LEU A 372 10.99 -4.52 -16.59
C LEU A 372 11.72 -3.47 -15.73
N GLY A 373 11.87 -3.72 -14.42
CA GLY A 373 12.58 -2.83 -13.49
C GLY A 373 11.85 -1.51 -13.23
N VAL A 374 10.52 -1.50 -13.40
CA VAL A 374 9.61 -0.41 -13.06
C VAL A 374 8.39 -0.98 -12.33
N PRO A 375 7.69 -0.18 -11.52
CA PRO A 375 6.48 -0.64 -10.85
C PRO A 375 5.40 -1.10 -11.83
N ILE A 376 4.67 -2.15 -11.44
CA ILE A 376 3.56 -2.71 -12.21
C ILE A 376 2.23 -2.39 -11.54
N LEU A 377 1.30 -1.81 -12.30
CA LEU A 377 -0.10 -1.62 -11.93
C LEU A 377 -0.95 -2.72 -12.57
N VAL A 378 -1.90 -3.29 -11.86
CA VAL A 378 -2.89 -4.22 -12.45
C VAL A 378 -4.30 -3.77 -12.13
N GLY A 379 -5.06 -3.39 -13.17
CA GLY A 379 -6.49 -3.12 -13.08
C GLY A 379 -7.36 -4.26 -13.61
N HIS A 380 -7.92 -5.09 -12.72
CA HIS A 380 -8.74 -6.27 -13.08
C HIS A 380 -10.22 -6.19 -12.65
N ALA A 381 -10.58 -5.18 -11.86
CA ALA A 381 -11.90 -5.10 -11.22
C ALA A 381 -13.06 -4.92 -12.21
N ARG A 382 -14.16 -5.65 -11.98
CA ARG A 382 -15.43 -5.56 -12.73
C ARG A 382 -15.32 -5.79 -14.25
N LYS A 383 -14.19 -6.29 -14.75
CA LYS A 383 -13.96 -6.51 -16.19
C LYS A 383 -14.77 -7.69 -16.74
N SER A 384 -14.95 -7.73 -18.06
CA SER A 384 -15.76 -8.74 -18.75
C SER A 384 -15.18 -10.15 -18.72
N PHE A 385 -13.86 -10.31 -18.56
CA PHE A 385 -13.22 -11.63 -18.51
C PHE A 385 -13.74 -12.50 -17.35
N HIS A 386 -14.23 -11.88 -16.27
CA HIS A 386 -14.86 -12.57 -15.14
C HIS A 386 -16.10 -13.40 -15.56
N LYS A 387 -16.69 -13.16 -16.74
CA LYS A 387 -17.81 -13.95 -17.27
C LYS A 387 -17.50 -15.45 -17.41
N VAL A 388 -16.22 -15.83 -17.45
CA VAL A 388 -15.81 -17.26 -17.48
C VAL A 388 -15.91 -17.93 -16.11
N VAL A 389 -16.03 -17.16 -15.02
CA VAL A 389 -16.12 -17.67 -13.64
C VAL A 389 -17.45 -17.34 -12.96
N THR A 390 -18.16 -16.30 -13.41
CA THR A 390 -19.39 -15.83 -12.77
C THR A 390 -20.38 -15.23 -13.77
N SER A 391 -21.67 -15.40 -13.51
CA SER A 391 -22.75 -14.80 -14.30
C SER A 391 -23.23 -13.45 -13.77
N VAL A 392 -22.74 -13.01 -12.59
CA VAL A 392 -23.24 -11.78 -11.95
C VAL A 392 -22.89 -10.53 -12.77
N PRO A 393 -23.71 -9.46 -12.69
CA PRO A 393 -23.43 -8.18 -13.32
C PRO A 393 -22.09 -7.59 -12.87
N ALA A 394 -21.50 -6.71 -13.70
CA ALA A 394 -20.17 -6.16 -13.43
C ALA A 394 -20.03 -5.49 -12.05
N GLY A 395 -21.08 -4.79 -11.59
CA GLY A 395 -21.11 -4.12 -10.27
C GLY A 395 -21.12 -5.07 -9.06
N GLU A 396 -21.39 -6.35 -9.27
CA GLU A 396 -21.53 -7.37 -8.20
C GLU A 396 -20.32 -8.31 -8.12
N ARG A 397 -19.29 -8.10 -8.95
CA ARG A 397 -18.10 -8.97 -9.05
C ARG A 397 -17.03 -8.69 -7.99
N GLU A 398 -17.42 -8.19 -6.83
CA GLU A 398 -16.47 -7.79 -5.79
C GLU A 398 -15.78 -9.00 -5.15
N LEU A 399 -16.45 -10.15 -5.09
CA LEU A 399 -15.86 -11.37 -4.56
C LEU A 399 -14.70 -11.87 -5.44
N GLU A 400 -14.93 -11.98 -6.74
CA GLU A 400 -13.92 -12.40 -7.72
C GLU A 400 -12.80 -11.37 -7.84
N THR A 401 -13.15 -10.09 -7.77
CA THR A 401 -12.17 -8.99 -7.73
C THR A 401 -11.27 -9.08 -6.50
N ALA A 402 -11.84 -9.29 -5.31
CA ALA A 402 -11.10 -9.37 -4.06
C ALA A 402 -10.18 -10.59 -4.01
N LEU A 403 -10.63 -11.75 -4.51
CA LEU A 403 -9.81 -12.95 -4.60
C LEU A 403 -8.60 -12.76 -5.53
N ALA A 404 -8.83 -12.18 -6.73
CA ALA A 404 -7.75 -11.86 -7.65
C ALA A 404 -6.80 -10.81 -7.07
N ALA A 405 -7.29 -9.82 -6.32
CA ALA A 405 -6.46 -8.83 -5.64
C ALA A 405 -5.56 -9.46 -4.58
N ALA A 406 -6.07 -10.40 -3.77
CA ALA A 406 -5.26 -11.15 -2.80
C ALA A 406 -4.15 -11.98 -3.48
N HIS A 407 -4.45 -12.57 -4.64
CA HIS A 407 -3.47 -13.30 -5.43
C HIS A 407 -2.38 -12.40 -6.03
N LEU A 408 -2.74 -11.23 -6.56
CA LEU A 408 -1.80 -10.22 -7.07
C LEU A 408 -0.92 -9.66 -5.94
N PHE A 409 -1.50 -9.43 -4.76
CA PHE A 409 -0.76 -8.99 -3.57
C PHE A 409 0.29 -10.03 -3.15
N ALA A 410 -0.07 -11.31 -3.11
CA ALA A 410 0.85 -12.40 -2.76
C ALA A 410 2.01 -12.55 -3.76
N GLN A 411 1.80 -12.16 -5.02
CA GLN A 411 2.83 -12.09 -6.06
C GLN A 411 3.75 -10.87 -5.95
N GLY A 412 3.44 -9.91 -5.06
CA GLY A 412 4.21 -8.69 -4.91
C GLY A 412 4.04 -7.70 -6.07
N VAL A 413 2.87 -7.67 -6.70
CA VAL A 413 2.50 -6.59 -7.64
C VAL A 413 2.56 -5.24 -6.92
N ASP A 414 3.05 -4.19 -7.57
CA ASP A 414 3.32 -2.92 -6.89
C ASP A 414 2.04 -2.12 -6.65
N TYR A 415 1.14 -2.07 -7.65
CA TYR A 415 -0.15 -1.38 -7.54
C TYR A 415 -1.33 -2.24 -8.02
N ILE A 416 -2.46 -2.17 -7.30
CA ILE A 416 -3.69 -2.89 -7.66
C ILE A 416 -4.85 -1.88 -7.77
N ARG A 417 -5.46 -1.79 -8.95
CA ARG A 417 -6.57 -0.87 -9.22
C ARG A 417 -7.93 -1.56 -9.12
N VAL A 418 -8.77 -1.10 -8.19
CA VAL A 418 -10.09 -1.68 -7.91
C VAL A 418 -11.16 -0.61 -7.66
N HIS A 419 -12.43 -1.00 -7.74
CA HIS A 419 -13.55 -0.08 -7.46
C HIS A 419 -13.88 -0.02 -5.97
N GLU A 420 -13.88 -1.17 -5.27
CA GLU A 420 -14.12 -1.24 -3.82
C GLU A 420 -12.87 -1.74 -3.08
N VAL A 421 -12.09 -0.80 -2.54
CA VAL A 421 -10.81 -1.12 -1.87
C VAL A 421 -11.02 -1.97 -0.61
N ALA A 422 -12.08 -1.69 0.16
CA ALA A 422 -12.35 -2.39 1.41
C ALA A 422 -12.49 -3.90 1.25
N TYR A 423 -13.19 -4.39 0.20
CA TYR A 423 -13.32 -5.84 -0.03
C TYR A 423 -11.98 -6.48 -0.37
N SER A 424 -11.19 -5.81 -1.22
CA SER A 424 -9.88 -6.32 -1.64
C SER A 424 -8.90 -6.40 -0.47
N LEU A 425 -8.86 -5.37 0.38
CA LEU A 425 -8.00 -5.38 1.57
C LEU A 425 -8.45 -6.40 2.63
N ARG A 426 -9.76 -6.67 2.77
CA ARG A 426 -10.25 -7.76 3.63
C ARG A 426 -9.77 -9.12 3.13
N ALA A 427 -9.80 -9.36 1.82
CA ALA A 427 -9.29 -10.60 1.23
C ALA A 427 -7.77 -10.73 1.40
N VAL A 428 -7.01 -9.64 1.18
CA VAL A 428 -5.56 -9.60 1.46
C VAL A 428 -5.28 -9.90 2.92
N ALA A 429 -6.00 -9.28 3.86
CA ALA A 429 -5.82 -9.50 5.29
C ALA A 429 -6.05 -10.96 5.67
N MET A 430 -7.09 -11.60 5.11
CA MET A 430 -7.36 -13.03 5.31
C MET A 430 -6.24 -13.90 4.75
N GLN A 431 -5.80 -13.65 3.51
CA GLN A 431 -4.71 -14.40 2.87
C GLN A 431 -3.40 -14.29 3.65
N GLN A 432 -3.05 -13.09 4.10
CA GLN A 432 -1.85 -12.86 4.92
C GLN A 432 -1.94 -13.61 6.25
N ARG A 433 -3.11 -13.64 6.88
CA ARG A 433 -3.33 -14.40 8.12
C ARG A 433 -3.11 -15.89 7.92
N LEU A 434 -3.67 -16.47 6.86
CA LEU A 434 -3.45 -17.88 6.52
C LEU A 434 -1.96 -18.20 6.32
N ASN A 435 -1.22 -17.32 5.64
CA ASN A 435 0.22 -17.51 5.40
C ASN A 435 1.09 -17.32 6.65
N SER A 436 0.61 -16.55 7.64
CA SER A 436 1.36 -16.27 8.89
C SER A 436 1.22 -17.34 9.97
N ILE A 437 0.25 -18.25 9.83
CA ILE A 437 0.02 -19.31 10.82
C ILE A 437 1.01 -20.45 10.55
N GLN A 438 1.97 -20.63 11.47
CA GLN A 438 2.83 -21.81 11.48
C GLN A 438 2.01 -23.06 11.79
N THR A 439 2.15 -24.09 10.96
CA THR A 439 1.53 -25.39 11.17
C THR A 439 2.20 -26.15 12.33
N GLN A 440 1.45 -27.06 12.99
CA GLN A 440 1.98 -27.91 14.07
C GLN A 440 3.22 -28.73 13.63
N GLN A 441 3.32 -29.08 12.34
CA GLN A 441 4.46 -29.80 11.78
C GLN A 441 5.73 -28.92 11.69
N GLU A 442 5.60 -27.64 11.38
CA GLU A 442 6.73 -26.69 11.36
C GLU A 442 7.26 -26.40 12.77
N LYS A 443 6.38 -26.39 13.78
CA LYS A 443 6.77 -26.32 15.20
C LYS A 443 7.61 -27.54 15.62
N ASN A 444 7.26 -28.74 15.16
CA ASN A 444 7.96 -29.98 15.51
C ASN A 444 9.29 -30.16 14.77
N TYR A 445 9.42 -29.71 13.52
CA TYR A 445 10.71 -29.74 12.81
C TYR A 445 11.74 -28.79 13.42
N GLY A 446 11.33 -27.62 13.93
CA GLY A 446 12.21 -26.71 14.68
C GLY A 446 12.64 -27.22 16.05
N LEU A 447 11.85 -28.11 16.68
CA LEU A 447 12.17 -28.77 17.94
C LEU A 447 13.00 -30.06 17.74
N LEU A 448 12.80 -30.81 16.64
CA LEU A 448 13.53 -32.05 16.37
C LEU A 448 14.99 -31.83 15.95
N THR A 449 15.35 -30.66 15.41
CA THR A 449 16.76 -30.27 15.23
C THR A 449 17.42 -29.74 16.51
N ARG A 450 16.71 -29.70 17.64
CA ARG A 450 17.25 -29.35 18.96
C ARG A 450 16.92 -30.44 19.97
N SER A 451 17.45 -31.64 19.75
CA SER A 451 17.50 -32.67 20.78
C SER A 451 18.96 -33.10 21.03
N GLN A 452 19.62 -32.44 21.99
CA GLN A 452 20.16 -33.05 23.22
C GLN A 452 20.92 -32.01 24.10
N PRO A 453 21.03 -32.23 25.43
CA PRO A 453 20.66 -31.20 26.41
C PRO A 453 21.77 -30.73 27.36
N ALA A 454 21.37 -29.73 28.16
CA ALA A 454 21.82 -29.37 29.51
C ALA A 454 23.03 -28.41 29.65
N THR A 455 22.79 -27.17 30.08
CA THR A 455 22.85 -26.76 31.50
C THR A 455 22.87 -25.22 31.68
N ARG A 456 22.19 -24.79 32.76
CA ARG A 456 22.31 -23.53 33.53
C ARG A 456 21.80 -22.22 32.92
N SER A 457 20.69 -21.77 33.53
CA SER A 457 20.37 -20.36 33.79
C SER A 457 21.63 -19.55 34.15
N LYS A 458 21.86 -18.47 33.40
CA LYS A 458 22.76 -17.38 33.77
C LYS A 458 21.99 -16.07 33.72
N THR A 459 21.52 -15.63 34.88
CA THR A 459 21.40 -14.22 35.20
C THR A 459 22.81 -13.62 35.11
N LEU A 460 23.05 -12.72 34.18
CA LEU A 460 24.28 -11.93 34.13
C LEU A 460 24.06 -10.69 35.00
N THR A 461 24.50 -10.77 36.26
CA THR A 461 24.75 -9.60 37.10
C THR A 461 26.22 -9.24 36.98
N GLU A 462 26.51 -8.04 36.46
CA GLU A 462 27.85 -7.46 36.47
C GLU A 462 28.28 -7.18 37.91
N THR A 463 29.28 -7.91 38.39
CA THR A 463 30.18 -7.40 39.43
C THR A 463 31.50 -8.16 39.42
N SER A 464 32.60 -7.42 39.54
CA SER A 464 34.00 -7.83 39.71
C SER A 464 34.68 -8.33 38.41
N LEU A 465 35.74 -7.67 37.90
CA LEU A 465 37.05 -7.53 38.51
C LEU A 465 37.87 -6.44 37.81
N LEU A 466 38.86 -5.95 38.58
CA LEU A 466 39.88 -4.93 38.34
C LEU A 466 40.62 -5.02 36.99
#